data_AF-X1U0T0-F1
#
_entry.id   AF-X1U0T0-F1
#
_cell.length_a   1.000
_cell.length_b   1.000
_cell.length_c   1.000
_cell.angle_alpha   90.00
_cell.angle_beta   90.00
_cell.angle_gamma   90.00
#
_symmetry.space_group_name_H-M   'P 1'
#
loop_
_entity.id
_entity.type
_entity.pdbx_description
1 polymer ?
#
loop_
_entity_poly.entity_id
_entity_poly.type
_entity_poly.pdbx_seq_one_letter_code
_entity_poly.pdbx_strand_id
1 'polypeptide(L)'
;PNKGFAVWIEDVGRQKVYNGTNWVAFGTTIDHGNLLGKEDDDHSQYLNETRHDVVARHPLGTAVPHDALANLTEKAHGSLTDVGPTDHHSNVNDPTAGEKAGLGGTSGTPGAANKFVTDEDPRNTNARAPAAHNHAGETLNPAVVNVGDIGFSNGYRMTEDKKYGVVLVSPSGRKFRMVKC
;
A
#
# COMPACT_ATOMS: atom_id res chain seq x y z
N PRO A 1 -29.44 65.40 -46.97
CA PRO A 1 -28.79 66.02 -45.79
C PRO A 1 -27.41 65.38 -45.60
N ASN A 2 -26.42 66.09 -45.05
CA ASN A 2 -25.13 65.47 -44.72
C ASN A 2 -25.21 64.79 -43.34
N LYS A 3 -24.36 63.78 -43.10
CA LYS A 3 -24.25 63.13 -41.79
C LYS A 3 -24.01 64.19 -40.71
N GLY A 4 -24.74 64.10 -39.60
CA GLY A 4 -24.67 65.06 -38.48
C GLY A 4 -25.67 66.22 -38.54
N PHE A 5 -26.45 66.36 -39.62
CA PHE A 5 -27.53 67.35 -39.66
C PHE A 5 -28.60 66.99 -38.63
N ALA A 6 -29.14 67.99 -37.94
CA ALA A 6 -30.16 67.82 -36.92
C ALA A 6 -31.45 68.55 -37.31
N VAL A 7 -32.59 67.93 -37.02
CA VAL A 7 -33.92 68.53 -37.15
C VAL A 7 -34.69 68.35 -35.85
N TRP A 8 -35.40 69.40 -35.43
CA TRP A 8 -36.33 69.31 -34.31
C TRP A 8 -37.71 68.94 -34.86
N ILE A 9 -38.30 67.85 -34.36
CA ILE A 9 -39.67 67.47 -34.73
C ILE A 9 -40.61 67.95 -33.62
N GLU A 10 -41.32 69.04 -33.89
CA GLU A 10 -42.18 69.72 -32.92
C GLU A 10 -43.28 68.82 -32.38
N ASP A 11 -43.93 68.02 -33.23
CA ASP A 11 -45.06 67.14 -32.87
C ASP A 11 -44.73 66.07 -31.82
N VAL A 12 -43.46 65.65 -31.72
CA VAL A 12 -43.01 64.61 -30.79
C VAL A 12 -42.01 65.14 -29.75
N GLY A 13 -41.75 66.45 -29.76
CA GLY A 13 -40.78 67.10 -28.88
C GLY A 13 -39.40 66.43 -28.89
N ARG A 14 -38.96 65.97 -30.06
CA ARG A 14 -37.73 65.16 -30.18
C ARG A 14 -36.85 65.65 -31.32
N GLN A 15 -35.56 65.79 -31.05
CA GLN A 15 -34.54 66.01 -32.05
C GLN A 15 -34.23 64.71 -32.79
N LYS A 16 -34.12 64.76 -34.12
CA LYS A 16 -33.55 63.70 -34.94
C LYS A 16 -32.23 64.15 -35.57
N VAL A 17 -31.29 63.23 -35.71
CA VAL A 17 -30.00 63.45 -36.38
C VAL A 17 -29.91 62.51 -37.58
N TYR A 18 -29.40 63.01 -38.70
CA TYR A 18 -29.17 62.21 -39.90
C TYR A 18 -27.84 61.46 -39.76
N ASN A 19 -27.89 60.13 -39.71
CA ASN A 19 -26.70 59.29 -39.50
C ASN A 19 -25.90 58.99 -40.79
N GLY A 20 -26.33 59.53 -41.93
CA GLY A 20 -25.77 59.25 -43.26
C GLY A 20 -26.74 58.49 -44.16
N THR A 21 -27.66 57.72 -43.57
CA THR A 21 -28.64 56.91 -44.31
C THR A 21 -30.08 57.21 -43.87
N ASN A 22 -30.31 57.42 -42.56
CA ASN A 22 -31.64 57.61 -41.98
C ASN A 22 -31.66 58.71 -40.91
N TRP A 23 -32.85 59.26 -40.63
CA TRP A 23 -33.09 60.15 -39.49
C TRP A 23 -33.41 59.34 -38.23
N VAL A 24 -32.49 59.35 -37.26
CA VAL A 24 -32.62 58.63 -35.99
C VAL A 24 -32.87 59.61 -34.84
N ALA A 25 -33.55 59.17 -33.77
CA ALA A 25 -33.77 60.04 -32.61
C ALA A 25 -32.46 60.32 -31.87
N PHE A 26 -32.29 61.56 -31.43
CA PHE A 26 -31.13 61.96 -30.64
C PHE A 26 -31.11 61.18 -29.31
N GLY A 27 -29.99 60.52 -29.02
CA GLY A 27 -29.78 59.74 -27.79
C GLY A 27 -30.17 58.26 -27.84
N THR A 28 -30.75 57.73 -28.92
CA THR A 28 -31.23 56.32 -28.94
C THR A 28 -30.32 55.33 -29.68
N THR A 29 -29.30 55.78 -30.41
CA THR A 29 -28.34 54.88 -31.09
C THR A 29 -27.08 55.65 -31.47
N ILE A 30 -26.19 55.89 -30.50
CA ILE A 30 -24.79 56.10 -30.82
C ILE A 30 -24.08 54.94 -30.13
N ASP A 31 -23.93 53.84 -30.87
CA ASP A 31 -22.76 52.99 -30.66
C ASP A 31 -21.53 53.90 -30.73
N HIS A 32 -20.55 53.67 -29.85
CA HIS A 32 -19.39 54.56 -29.81
C HIS A 32 -18.60 54.49 -31.12
N GLY A 33 -18.84 53.48 -31.96
CA GLY A 33 -18.43 53.37 -33.36
C GLY A 33 -18.57 54.63 -34.21
N ASN A 34 -19.51 55.52 -33.93
CA ASN A 34 -19.65 56.78 -34.69
C ASN A 34 -18.82 57.96 -34.16
N LEU A 35 -18.09 57.82 -33.05
CA LEU A 35 -17.10 58.80 -32.58
C LEU A 35 -15.74 58.51 -33.22
N LEU A 36 -15.15 59.52 -33.86
CA LEU A 36 -13.79 59.41 -34.42
C LEU A 36 -12.80 58.93 -33.35
N GLY A 37 -12.16 57.77 -33.58
CA GLY A 37 -11.20 57.14 -32.66
C GLY A 37 -11.84 56.45 -31.44
N LYS A 38 -13.11 56.04 -31.58
CA LYS A 38 -13.88 55.27 -30.60
C LYS A 38 -14.66 54.13 -31.26
N GLU A 39 -14.14 53.55 -32.36
CA GLU A 39 -14.65 52.25 -32.82
C GLU A 39 -14.70 51.28 -31.64
N ASP A 40 -15.63 50.32 -31.68
CA ASP A 40 -15.86 49.40 -30.56
C ASP A 40 -14.60 48.59 -30.17
N ASP A 41 -13.56 48.57 -31.03
CA ASP A 41 -12.24 47.95 -30.78
C ASP A 41 -11.05 48.93 -30.85
N ASP A 42 -11.26 50.25 -30.73
CA ASP A 42 -10.17 51.25 -30.83
C ASP A 42 -9.42 51.49 -29.51
N HIS A 43 -9.92 50.98 -28.38
CA HIS A 43 -9.24 51.14 -27.11
C HIS A 43 -8.21 50.02 -26.93
N SER A 44 -6.96 50.32 -27.24
CA SER A 44 -5.83 49.43 -27.00
C SER A 44 -5.73 48.95 -25.53
N GLN A 45 -6.30 49.72 -24.60
CA GLN A 45 -6.31 49.44 -23.16
C GLN A 45 -7.30 48.35 -22.71
N TYR A 46 -8.38 48.09 -23.44
CA TYR A 46 -9.37 47.07 -23.05
C TYR A 46 -9.14 45.77 -23.82
N LEU A 47 -9.16 44.66 -23.09
CA LEU A 47 -9.12 43.30 -23.65
C LEU A 47 -10.54 42.93 -24.10
N ASN A 48 -10.69 42.42 -25.34
CA ASN A 48 -11.93 41.81 -25.83
C ASN A 48 -11.69 40.33 -26.14
N GLU A 49 -12.74 39.52 -26.32
CA GLU A 49 -12.63 38.06 -26.57
C GLU A 49 -11.67 37.77 -27.75
N THR A 50 -11.79 38.51 -28.86
CA THR A 50 -10.92 38.37 -30.03
C THR A 50 -9.44 38.72 -29.77
N ARG A 51 -9.14 39.67 -28.87
CA ARG A 51 -7.79 40.21 -28.61
C ARG A 51 -7.11 39.55 -27.41
N HIS A 52 -7.89 39.05 -26.47
CA HIS A 52 -7.46 38.25 -25.33
C HIS A 52 -6.94 36.88 -25.77
N ASP A 53 -7.51 36.32 -26.84
CA ASP A 53 -7.21 34.95 -27.27
C ASP A 53 -6.05 34.83 -28.28
N VAL A 54 -5.38 35.94 -28.62
CA VAL A 54 -4.24 35.91 -29.55
C VAL A 54 -2.94 35.61 -28.81
N VAL A 55 -2.36 34.44 -29.10
CA VAL A 55 -1.08 33.95 -28.55
C VAL A 55 0.07 34.97 -28.70
N ALA A 56 0.04 35.83 -29.71
CA ALA A 56 1.06 36.87 -29.89
C ALA A 56 1.06 37.95 -28.80
N ARG A 57 -0.09 38.21 -28.14
CA ARG A 57 -0.22 39.20 -27.05
C ARG A 57 -0.20 38.56 -25.66
N HIS A 58 -0.64 37.31 -25.56
CA HIS A 58 -0.51 36.49 -24.37
C HIS A 58 0.30 35.23 -24.71
N PRO A 59 1.62 35.36 -24.97
CA PRO A 59 2.47 34.18 -25.11
C PRO A 59 2.32 33.32 -23.87
N LEU A 60 2.06 32.03 -24.08
CA LEU A 60 1.89 31.08 -23.01
C LEU A 60 3.13 31.14 -22.08
N GLY A 61 2.91 31.48 -20.80
CA GLY A 61 3.97 31.62 -19.80
C GLY A 61 4.59 33.01 -19.61
N THR A 62 4.14 34.08 -20.31
CA THR A 62 4.66 35.45 -20.08
C THR A 62 3.66 36.41 -19.44
N ALA A 63 2.43 36.49 -19.97
CA ALA A 63 1.41 37.43 -19.47
C ALA A 63 0.47 36.80 -18.43
N VAL A 64 0.21 35.49 -18.54
CA VAL A 64 -0.60 34.71 -17.61
C VAL A 64 0.24 33.54 -17.14
N PRO A 65 0.83 33.60 -15.94
CA PRO A 65 1.73 32.58 -15.43
C PRO A 65 0.94 31.42 -14.79
N HIS A 66 -0.09 30.91 -15.47
CA HIS A 66 -0.58 29.58 -15.19
C HIS A 66 -0.24 28.71 -16.39
N ASP A 67 0.87 28.02 -16.22
CA ASP A 67 1.09 26.69 -16.76
C ASP A 67 1.40 26.61 -18.26
N ALA A 68 2.70 26.67 -18.54
CA ALA A 68 3.26 25.70 -19.47
C ALA A 68 2.66 24.33 -19.10
N LEU A 69 1.94 23.68 -20.03
CA LEU A 69 1.33 22.36 -19.82
C LEU A 69 2.30 21.34 -19.19
N ALA A 70 3.61 21.55 -19.39
CA ALA A 70 4.70 20.84 -18.74
C ALA A 70 4.69 20.86 -17.19
N ASN A 71 4.07 21.87 -16.56
CA ASN A 71 3.90 21.96 -15.09
C ASN A 71 2.63 21.28 -14.56
N LEU A 72 1.60 21.11 -15.41
CA LEU A 72 0.36 20.40 -15.06
C LEU A 72 0.43 18.90 -15.37
N THR A 73 1.35 18.51 -16.24
CA THR A 73 1.65 17.09 -16.44
C THR A 73 2.38 16.64 -15.19
N GLU A 74 1.83 15.64 -14.49
CA GLU A 74 2.38 15.01 -13.28
C GLU A 74 3.90 15.16 -13.20
N LYS A 75 4.35 16.03 -12.28
CA LYS A 75 5.76 16.29 -12.07
C LYS A 75 6.38 14.97 -11.60
N ALA A 76 7.01 14.23 -12.52
CA ALA A 76 7.58 12.91 -12.23
C ALA A 76 8.47 13.01 -10.99
N HIS A 77 8.45 12.02 -10.10
CA HIS A 77 9.24 12.03 -8.86
C HIS A 77 10.74 12.32 -9.08
N GLY A 78 11.28 12.03 -10.28
CA GLY A 78 12.65 12.36 -10.67
C GLY A 78 12.91 13.83 -11.07
N SER A 79 11.89 14.68 -11.10
CA SER A 79 12.01 16.12 -11.40
C SER A 79 11.96 17.01 -10.14
N LEU A 80 11.84 16.38 -8.97
CA LEU A 80 12.13 17.01 -7.69
C LEU A 80 13.65 17.17 -7.59
N THR A 81 14.16 18.33 -8.01
CA THR A 81 15.52 18.75 -7.67
C THR A 81 15.58 19.06 -6.19
N ASP A 82 16.73 18.84 -5.56
CA ASP A 82 16.95 19.11 -4.13
C ASP A 82 16.13 18.26 -3.15
N VAL A 83 15.58 17.13 -3.62
CA VAL A 83 15.01 16.09 -2.74
C VAL A 83 16.00 14.93 -2.63
N GLY A 84 16.74 14.90 -1.51
CA GLY A 84 17.68 13.86 -1.13
C GLY A 84 17.03 12.72 -0.32
N PRO A 85 17.75 11.58 -0.18
CA PRO A 85 17.28 10.42 0.59
C PRO A 85 16.88 10.71 2.04
N THR A 86 17.37 11.81 2.62
CA THR A 86 17.14 12.21 4.02
C THR A 86 15.98 13.18 4.24
N ASP A 87 15.36 13.69 3.16
CA ASP A 87 14.48 14.85 3.28
C ASP A 87 13.09 14.52 3.85
N HIS A 88 12.74 13.23 3.82
CA HIS A 88 11.49 12.72 4.36
C HIS A 88 11.68 12.08 5.75
N HIS A 89 12.90 11.66 6.10
CA HIS A 89 13.36 11.35 7.45
C HIS A 89 14.87 11.14 7.44
N SER A 90 15.51 11.38 8.58
CA SER A 90 16.91 11.03 8.75
C SER A 90 17.07 9.51 8.79
N ASN A 91 17.95 9.00 7.93
CA ASN A 91 18.30 7.57 7.86
C ASN A 91 19.12 7.08 9.06
N VAL A 92 19.38 7.95 10.06
CA VAL A 92 20.08 7.59 11.31
C VAL A 92 19.42 6.41 12.02
N ASN A 93 18.09 6.27 11.89
CA ASN A 93 17.33 5.19 12.50
C ASN A 93 16.82 4.17 11.47
N ASP A 94 17.28 4.25 10.22
CA ASP A 94 16.96 3.22 9.23
C ASP A 94 17.67 1.93 9.63
N PRO A 95 17.00 0.77 9.52
CA PRO A 95 17.67 -0.50 9.72
C PRO A 95 18.87 -0.61 8.76
N THR A 96 20.04 -0.89 9.32
CA THR A 96 21.26 -1.14 8.55
C THR A 96 21.03 -2.28 7.57
N ALA A 97 21.85 -2.37 6.51
CA ALA A 97 21.75 -3.47 5.55
C ALA A 97 21.82 -4.85 6.23
N GLY A 98 22.64 -4.99 7.28
CA GLY A 98 22.72 -6.19 8.11
C GLY A 98 21.45 -6.48 8.92
N GLU A 99 20.82 -5.44 9.50
CA GLU A 99 19.56 -5.58 10.24
C GLU A 99 18.37 -5.90 9.32
N LYS A 100 18.31 -5.32 8.12
CA LYS A 100 17.31 -5.69 7.08
C LYS A 100 17.50 -7.14 6.62
N ALA A 101 18.73 -7.59 6.45
CA ALA A 101 19.05 -8.97 6.08
C ALA A 101 18.68 -9.97 7.20
N GLY A 102 18.70 -9.55 8.47
CA GLY A 102 18.30 -10.38 9.62
C GLY A 102 16.78 -10.63 9.73
N LEU A 103 15.94 -9.76 9.17
CA LEU A 103 14.48 -9.93 9.12
C LEU A 103 13.99 -10.77 7.93
N GLY A 104 14.84 -10.93 6.91
CA GLY A 104 14.64 -11.88 5.82
C GLY A 104 14.82 -13.31 6.31
N GLY A 105 13.97 -13.75 7.24
CA GLY A 105 13.88 -15.14 7.66
C GLY A 105 13.50 -15.98 6.45
N THR A 106 14.48 -16.57 5.77
CA THR A 106 14.18 -17.65 4.85
C THR A 106 13.73 -18.82 5.72
N SER A 107 12.53 -19.34 5.48
CA SER A 107 12.33 -20.76 5.71
C SER A 107 13.36 -21.49 4.83
N GLY A 108 14.55 -21.76 5.35
CA GLY A 108 15.46 -22.70 4.72
C GLY A 108 16.97 -22.46 4.79
N THR A 109 17.50 -21.27 5.11
CA THR A 109 18.98 -21.13 5.21
C THR A 109 19.41 -20.01 6.18
N PRO A 110 19.83 -20.36 7.40
CA PRO A 110 20.49 -19.45 8.32
C PRO A 110 21.80 -18.90 7.71
N GLY A 111 21.89 -17.59 7.50
CA GLY A 111 23.14 -16.96 7.03
C GLY A 111 24.01 -16.49 8.19
N ALA A 112 25.34 -16.43 7.99
CA ALA A 112 26.31 -15.94 8.97
C ALA A 112 26.06 -14.50 9.50
N ALA A 113 25.10 -13.77 8.91
CA ALA A 113 24.67 -12.44 9.33
C ALA A 113 23.65 -12.43 10.49
N ASN A 114 22.98 -13.55 10.79
CA ASN A 114 21.99 -13.60 11.87
C ASN A 114 22.64 -14.00 13.21
N LYS A 115 22.88 -13.01 14.09
CA LYS A 115 23.41 -13.19 15.45
C LYS A 115 22.65 -14.21 16.31
N PHE A 116 21.38 -14.47 16.02
CA PHE A 116 20.51 -15.28 16.86
C PHE A 116 20.26 -16.70 16.33
N VAL A 117 20.51 -16.92 15.03
CA VAL A 117 20.21 -18.17 14.33
C VAL A 117 21.29 -18.36 13.27
N THR A 118 22.44 -18.90 13.66
CA THR A 118 23.54 -19.24 12.75
C THR A 118 23.48 -20.73 12.40
N ASP A 119 24.09 -21.12 11.28
CA ASP A 119 24.35 -22.53 10.95
C ASP A 119 25.34 -23.19 11.94
N GLU A 120 26.06 -22.38 12.72
CA GLU A 120 26.90 -22.86 13.82
C GLU A 120 26.10 -23.27 15.06
N ASP A 121 24.85 -22.83 15.23
CA ASP A 121 24.02 -23.32 16.33
C ASP A 121 23.61 -24.77 16.04
N PRO A 122 24.11 -25.76 16.81
CA PRO A 122 23.84 -27.17 16.56
C PRO A 122 22.35 -27.53 16.71
N ARG A 123 21.53 -26.66 17.32
CA ARG A 123 20.07 -26.83 17.42
C ARG A 123 19.33 -26.49 16.13
N ASN A 124 19.97 -25.76 15.22
CA ASN A 124 19.38 -25.20 14.02
C ASN A 124 19.72 -26.01 12.74
N THR A 125 20.36 -27.16 12.92
CA THR A 125 20.58 -28.10 11.82
C THR A 125 19.37 -29.01 11.68
N ASN A 126 18.87 -29.18 10.45
CA ASN A 126 17.89 -30.24 10.11
C ASN A 126 18.46 -31.67 10.34
N ALA A 127 19.73 -31.74 10.75
CA ALA A 127 20.49 -32.95 11.02
C ALA A 127 20.48 -33.35 12.50
N ARG A 128 19.46 -32.97 13.29
CA ARG A 128 19.21 -33.63 14.58
C ARG A 128 18.71 -35.05 14.30
N ALA A 129 19.63 -35.96 13.99
CA ALA A 129 19.35 -37.38 14.10
C ALA A 129 18.79 -37.60 15.52
N PRO A 130 17.54 -38.08 15.67
CA PRO A 130 17.01 -38.39 16.98
C PRO A 130 18.04 -39.27 17.67
N ALA A 131 18.45 -38.91 18.90
CA ALA A 131 19.30 -39.79 19.67
C ALA A 131 18.58 -41.13 19.76
N ALA A 132 19.14 -42.15 19.12
CA ALA A 132 18.60 -43.49 19.14
C ALA A 132 18.60 -43.94 20.60
N HIS A 133 17.42 -43.90 21.23
CA HIS A 133 17.23 -44.55 22.51
C HIS A 133 16.73 -45.94 22.17
N ASN A 134 17.55 -46.92 22.48
CA ASN A 134 17.13 -48.29 22.31
C ASN A 134 16.19 -48.63 23.47
N HIS A 135 15.14 -49.39 23.17
CA HIS A 135 14.54 -50.33 24.13
C HIS A 135 15.13 -51.74 23.90
N ALA A 136 16.26 -51.81 23.19
CA ALA A 136 16.95 -53.03 22.79
C ALA A 136 17.95 -53.53 23.84
N GLY A 137 17.98 -52.91 25.02
CA GLY A 137 18.44 -53.56 26.24
C GLY A 137 17.49 -54.69 26.59
N GLU A 138 17.68 -55.84 25.92
CA GLU A 138 17.38 -57.20 26.38
C GLU A 138 16.26 -57.28 27.42
N THR A 139 15.00 -57.27 26.96
CA THR A 139 13.84 -57.53 27.84
C THR A 139 13.64 -56.39 28.85
N LEU A 140 12.42 -55.84 28.95
CA LEU A 140 12.01 -55.28 30.23
C LEU A 140 12.04 -56.44 31.22
N ASN A 141 13.19 -56.68 31.85
CA ASN A 141 13.44 -57.72 32.83
C ASN A 141 13.52 -57.09 34.22
N PRO A 142 12.50 -56.30 34.64
CA PRO A 142 12.53 -55.75 35.98
C PRO A 142 12.54 -56.93 36.95
N ALA A 143 13.35 -56.84 38.01
CA ALA A 143 13.38 -57.88 39.03
C ALA A 143 11.99 -58.20 39.60
N VAL A 144 11.07 -57.22 39.53
CA VAL A 144 9.65 -57.35 39.83
C VAL A 144 8.81 -56.51 38.85
N VAL A 145 7.76 -57.10 38.27
CA VAL A 145 6.68 -56.38 37.60
C VAL A 145 5.54 -56.16 38.61
N ASN A 146 5.20 -54.91 38.90
CA ASN A 146 4.09 -54.56 39.78
C ASN A 146 2.82 -54.28 38.97
N VAL A 147 1.71 -54.93 39.31
CA VAL A 147 0.37 -54.72 38.74
C VAL A 147 -0.59 -54.43 39.89
N GLY A 148 -0.75 -53.14 40.23
CA GLY A 148 -1.42 -52.74 41.47
C GLY A 148 -0.64 -53.22 42.69
N ASP A 149 -1.33 -53.89 43.63
CA ASP A 149 -0.72 -54.45 44.85
C ASP A 149 -0.02 -55.80 44.63
N ILE A 150 0.04 -56.30 43.38
CA ILE A 150 0.61 -57.61 43.04
C ILE A 150 2.00 -57.44 42.42
N GLY A 151 3.02 -58.01 43.04
CA GLY A 151 4.39 -58.07 42.51
C GLY A 151 4.74 -59.44 41.93
N PHE A 152 5.12 -59.51 40.65
CA PHE A 152 5.62 -60.71 39.99
C PHE A 152 7.13 -60.63 39.82
N SER A 153 7.89 -61.50 40.48
CA SER A 153 9.33 -61.61 40.23
C SER A 153 9.63 -62.38 38.93
N ASN A 154 10.88 -62.36 38.50
CA ASN A 154 11.30 -63.12 37.33
C ASN A 154 11.04 -64.63 37.46
N GLY A 155 10.53 -65.23 36.38
CA GLY A 155 10.27 -66.67 36.27
C GLY A 155 8.83 -67.08 36.57
N TYR A 156 7.94 -66.15 36.91
CA TYR A 156 6.50 -66.42 36.89
C TYR A 156 6.00 -66.56 35.45
N ARG A 157 5.14 -67.54 35.18
CA ARG A 157 4.52 -67.77 33.85
C ARG A 157 3.05 -68.16 33.96
N MET A 158 2.26 -67.78 32.97
CA MET A 158 0.86 -68.23 32.84
C MET A 158 0.81 -69.46 31.92
N THR A 159 0.07 -70.48 32.32
CA THR A 159 -0.09 -71.71 31.53
C THR A 159 -1.51 -72.26 31.67
N GLU A 160 -1.93 -73.08 30.72
CA GLU A 160 -3.20 -73.80 30.81
C GLU A 160 -3.06 -75.07 31.64
N ASP A 161 -4.01 -75.28 32.55
CA ASP A 161 -4.17 -76.48 33.35
C ASP A 161 -5.50 -77.15 33.00
N LYS A 162 -5.45 -78.46 32.73
CA LYS A 162 -6.61 -79.25 32.30
C LYS A 162 -7.78 -79.22 33.29
N LYS A 163 -7.53 -78.97 34.58
CA LYS A 163 -8.56 -78.99 35.63
C LYS A 163 -9.05 -77.59 36.01
N TYR A 164 -8.20 -76.56 35.89
CA TYR A 164 -8.48 -75.23 36.44
C TYR A 164 -8.45 -74.09 35.41
N GLY A 165 -8.22 -74.38 34.12
CA GLY A 165 -8.08 -73.35 33.09
C GLY A 165 -6.74 -72.64 33.21
N VAL A 166 -6.73 -71.30 33.14
CA VAL A 166 -5.49 -70.51 33.23
C VAL A 166 -4.97 -70.49 34.67
N VAL A 167 -3.73 -70.94 34.88
CA VAL A 167 -3.03 -70.91 36.16
C VAL A 167 -1.73 -70.11 36.07
N LEU A 168 -1.38 -69.45 37.17
CA LEU A 168 -0.08 -68.81 37.34
C LEU A 168 0.90 -69.82 37.94
N VAL A 169 2.11 -69.92 37.40
CA VAL A 169 3.17 -70.83 37.85
C VAL A 169 4.35 -70.01 38.37
N SER A 170 4.79 -70.27 39.59
CA SER A 170 5.98 -69.63 40.16
C SER A 170 7.30 -70.15 39.56
N PRO A 171 8.43 -69.45 39.78
CA PRO A 171 9.76 -69.95 39.38
C PRO A 171 10.09 -71.33 39.98
N SER A 172 9.54 -71.63 41.16
CA SER A 172 9.66 -72.93 41.84
C SER A 172 8.68 -73.99 41.33
N GLY A 173 7.86 -73.68 40.31
CA GLY A 173 6.91 -74.61 39.69
C GLY A 173 5.56 -74.74 40.42
N ARG A 174 5.29 -73.96 41.47
CA ARG A 174 4.02 -74.00 42.19
C ARG A 174 2.91 -73.35 41.36
N LYS A 175 1.76 -74.01 41.27
CA LYS A 175 0.59 -73.52 40.53
C LYS A 175 -0.38 -72.78 41.47
N PHE A 176 -0.83 -71.61 41.03
CA PHE A 176 -1.85 -70.79 41.68
C PHE A 176 -3.03 -70.63 40.73
N ARG A 177 -4.22 -70.99 41.20
CA ARG A 177 -5.47 -70.77 40.46
C ARG A 177 -6.08 -69.44 40.90
N MET A 178 -6.69 -68.71 39.96
CA MET A 178 -7.60 -67.63 40.32
C MET A 178 -8.87 -68.23 40.91
N VAL A 179 -9.26 -67.79 42.10
CA VAL A 179 -10.51 -68.17 42.75
C VAL A 179 -11.43 -66.97 42.64
N LYS A 180 -12.64 -67.17 42.09
CA LYS A 180 -13.67 -66.14 42.20
C LYS A 180 -14.02 -65.97 43.67
N CYS A 181 -13.87 -64.75 44.17
CA CYS A 181 -14.51 -64.32 45.41
C CYS A 181 -16.03 -64.27 45.24
#